data_AF-A0A3B1JFM9-F1
#
_entry.id   AF-A0A3B1JFM9-F1
#
_cell.length_a   1.000
_cell.length_b   1.000
_cell.length_c   1.000
_cell.angle_alpha   90.00
_cell.angle_beta   90.00
_cell.angle_gamma   90.00
#
_symmetry.space_group_name_H-M   'P 1'
#
loop_
_entity.id
_entity.type
_entity.pdbx_description
1 polymer ?
#
loop_
_entity_poly.entity_id
_entity_poly.type
_entity_poly.pdbx_seq_one_letter_code
_entity_poly.pdbx_strand_id
1 'polypeptide(L)'
;MSKPNYSGLYHLVSQENFESYLAALDVNFALRKVVCLLKPSKQIEHDINTEFTEDLGPVDGRMCQTTVDWDGDKLQCVQRGEKEGRGWTHWLEGNMLHLTWTIATYSGTTGKWHNSY
;
A
#
# COMPACT_ATOMS: atom_id res chain seq x y z
N MET A 1 -4.47 8.61 -23.99
CA MET A 1 -5.16 7.46 -23.36
C MET A 1 -5.74 7.92 -22.04
N SER A 2 -6.95 7.48 -21.68
CA SER A 2 -7.55 7.76 -20.38
C SER A 2 -6.79 7.00 -19.28
N LYS A 3 -6.67 7.60 -18.10
CA LYS A 3 -6.05 6.93 -16.93
C LYS A 3 -6.83 5.66 -16.56
N PRO A 4 -6.17 4.59 -16.06
CA PRO A 4 -6.86 3.40 -15.60
C PRO A 4 -7.82 3.70 -14.44
N ASN A 5 -8.94 3.00 -14.38
CA ASN A 5 -9.88 3.09 -13.26
C ASN A 5 -9.55 2.01 -12.22
N TYR A 6 -9.13 2.41 -11.02
CA TYR A 6 -8.85 1.46 -9.94
C TYR A 6 -10.04 1.30 -8.98
N SER A 7 -11.13 2.05 -9.14
CA SER A 7 -12.28 1.94 -8.25
C SER A 7 -12.87 0.52 -8.29
N GLY A 8 -13.10 -0.07 -7.11
CA GLY A 8 -13.60 -1.44 -7.01
C GLY A 8 -13.29 -2.12 -5.67
N LEU A 9 -13.71 -3.38 -5.55
CA LEU A 9 -13.46 -4.25 -4.42
C LEU A 9 -12.51 -5.37 -4.83
N TYR A 10 -11.37 -5.45 -4.16
CA TYR A 10 -10.32 -6.40 -4.48
C TYR A 10 -10.05 -7.35 -3.30
N HIS A 11 -9.91 -8.64 -3.57
CA HIS A 11 -9.60 -9.66 -2.56
C HIS A 11 -8.17 -10.15 -2.67
N LEU A 12 -7.49 -10.32 -1.53
CA LEU A 12 -6.10 -10.74 -1.50
C LEU A 12 -5.92 -12.10 -2.16
N VAL A 13 -4.99 -12.16 -3.11
CA VAL A 13 -4.55 -13.39 -3.76
C VAL A 13 -3.24 -13.85 -3.16
N SER A 14 -2.24 -12.96 -3.10
CA SER A 14 -0.93 -13.28 -2.55
C SER A 14 -0.23 -12.05 -1.99
N GLN A 15 0.70 -12.29 -1.06
CA GLN A 15 1.56 -11.26 -0.50
C GLN A 15 2.92 -11.86 -0.18
N GLU A 16 3.99 -11.17 -0.54
CA GLU A 16 5.37 -11.64 -0.38
C GLU A 16 6.17 -10.64 0.45
N ASN A 17 7.02 -11.16 1.34
CA ASN A 17 7.94 -10.39 2.18
C ASN A 17 7.28 -9.33 3.09
N PHE A 18 6.01 -9.50 3.48
CA PHE A 18 5.31 -8.50 4.29
C PHE A 18 5.86 -8.38 5.71
N GLU A 19 6.26 -9.50 6.31
CA GLU A 19 6.85 -9.50 7.65
C GLU A 19 8.11 -8.62 7.72
N SER A 20 8.96 -8.68 6.70
CA SER A 20 10.19 -7.88 6.61
C SER A 20 9.88 -6.39 6.52
N TYR A 21 8.87 -6.00 5.76
CA TYR A 21 8.41 -4.62 5.70
C TYR A 21 7.86 -4.13 7.04
N LEU A 22 7.01 -4.91 7.71
CA LEU A 22 6.51 -4.56 9.04
C LEU A 22 7.65 -4.46 10.06
N ALA A 23 8.68 -5.29 9.95
CA ALA A 23 9.86 -5.20 10.79
C ALA A 23 10.65 -3.89 10.53
N ALA A 24 10.79 -3.46 9.28
CA ALA A 24 11.43 -2.18 8.93
C ALA A 24 10.65 -0.94 9.43
N LEU A 25 9.34 -1.11 9.66
CA LEU A 25 8.46 -0.13 10.32
C LEU A 25 8.53 -0.18 11.86
N ASP A 26 9.38 -1.02 12.45
CA ASP A 26 9.50 -1.26 13.89
C ASP A 26 8.22 -1.84 14.56
N VAL A 27 7.35 -2.49 13.78
CA VAL A 27 6.17 -3.18 14.32
C VAL A 27 6.62 -4.37 15.16
N ASN A 28 6.11 -4.53 16.38
CA ASN A 28 6.55 -5.60 17.29
C ASN A 28 6.32 -7.02 16.73
N PHE A 29 7.16 -7.97 17.14
CA PHE A 29 7.18 -9.35 16.59
C PHE A 29 5.82 -10.06 16.65
N ALA A 30 5.10 -9.97 17.78
CA ALA A 30 3.83 -10.66 17.94
C ALA A 30 2.77 -10.13 16.97
N LEU A 31 2.66 -8.81 16.84
CA LEU A 31 1.73 -8.16 15.92
C LEU A 31 2.04 -8.51 14.46
N ARG A 32 3.32 -8.54 14.07
CA ARG A 32 3.73 -8.94 12.71
C ARG A 32 3.22 -10.32 12.33
N LYS A 33 3.33 -11.30 13.24
CA LYS A 33 2.88 -12.68 12.99
C LYS A 33 1.37 -12.76 12.82
N VAL A 34 0.60 -12.04 13.63
CA VAL A 34 -0.86 -12.00 13.50
C VAL A 34 -1.27 -11.33 12.19
N VAL A 35 -0.67 -10.17 11.87
CA VAL A 35 -1.00 -9.40 10.67
C VAL A 35 -0.72 -10.18 9.39
N CYS A 36 0.36 -10.98 9.34
CA CYS A 36 0.68 -11.82 8.17
C CYS A 36 -0.30 -12.98 7.94
N LEU A 37 -1.17 -13.30 8.91
CA LEU A 37 -2.23 -14.32 8.75
C LEU A 37 -3.54 -13.73 8.22
N LEU A 38 -3.66 -12.40 8.18
CA LEU A 38 -4.86 -11.72 7.70
C LEU A 38 -4.98 -11.81 6.18
N LYS A 39 -6.22 -11.74 5.68
CA LYS A 39 -6.55 -11.69 4.25
C LYS A 39 -7.37 -10.44 3.94
N PRO A 40 -6.77 -9.24 3.97
CA PRO A 40 -7.50 -8.00 3.78
C PRO A 40 -8.07 -7.87 2.37
N SER A 41 -9.28 -7.34 2.28
CA SER A 41 -9.84 -6.83 1.01
C SER A 41 -9.56 -5.32 0.91
N LYS A 42 -9.50 -4.80 -0.32
CA LYS A 42 -9.31 -3.38 -0.60
C LYS A 42 -10.54 -2.83 -1.31
N GLN A 43 -11.14 -1.78 -0.75
CA GLN A 43 -12.09 -0.93 -1.46
C GLN A 43 -11.33 0.34 -1.86
N ILE A 44 -11.37 0.66 -3.15
CA ILE A 44 -10.68 1.85 -3.69
C ILE A 44 -11.72 2.81 -4.23
N GLU A 45 -11.62 4.06 -3.79
CA GLU A 45 -12.36 5.22 -4.28
C GLU A 45 -11.34 6.34 -4.55
N HIS A 46 -11.50 7.05 -5.66
CA HIS A 46 -10.49 8.00 -6.15
C HIS A 46 -10.81 9.45 -5.79
N ASP A 47 -9.91 10.07 -5.04
CA ASP A 47 -9.66 11.51 -5.05
C ASP A 47 -8.14 11.71 -5.09
N ILE A 48 -7.62 12.27 -6.18
CA ILE A 48 -6.18 12.30 -6.50
C ILE A 48 -5.70 13.75 -6.53
N ASN A 49 -4.42 13.99 -6.21
CA ASN A 49 -3.77 15.31 -6.15
C ASN A 49 -4.16 16.19 -4.95
N THR A 50 -4.69 15.58 -3.89
CA THR A 50 -4.92 16.27 -2.61
C THR A 50 -3.99 15.68 -1.57
N GLU A 51 -3.12 16.50 -0.99
CA GLU A 51 -2.35 16.10 0.19
C GLU A 51 -3.30 15.97 1.38
N PHE A 52 -3.15 14.90 2.14
CA PHE A 52 -3.93 14.70 3.36
C PHE A 52 -3.04 14.16 4.47
N THR A 53 -3.42 14.49 5.71
CA THR A 53 -2.81 13.91 6.89
C THR A 53 -3.39 12.53 7.13
N GLU A 54 -2.53 11.51 7.04
CA GLU A 54 -2.88 10.10 7.23
C GLU A 54 -2.51 9.65 8.65
N ASP A 55 -3.51 9.22 9.41
CA ASP A 55 -3.32 8.61 10.73
C ASP A 55 -3.07 7.11 10.59
N LEU A 56 -1.81 6.73 10.76
CA LEU A 56 -1.32 5.35 10.75
C LEU A 56 -1.11 4.83 12.19
N GLY A 57 -1.72 5.48 13.18
CA GLY A 57 -1.83 5.04 14.57
C GLY A 57 -2.15 3.55 14.72
N PRO A 58 -3.19 3.03 14.03
CA PRO A 58 -3.56 1.61 14.09
C PRO A 58 -2.54 0.64 13.48
N VAL A 59 -1.64 1.13 12.62
CA VAL A 59 -0.67 0.30 11.90
C VAL A 59 0.68 0.32 12.62
N ASP A 60 1.22 1.51 12.82
CA ASP A 60 2.56 1.70 13.37
C ASP A 60 2.70 2.92 14.29
N GLY A 61 1.59 3.54 14.71
CA GLY A 61 1.60 4.61 15.72
C GLY A 61 1.96 5.99 15.18
N ARG A 62 1.97 6.20 13.86
CA ARG A 62 2.55 7.39 13.22
C ARG A 62 1.52 8.22 12.46
N MET A 63 1.84 9.49 12.26
CA MET A 63 1.14 10.40 11.33
C MET A 63 2.04 10.66 10.12
N CYS A 64 1.48 10.63 8.92
CA CYS A 64 2.19 10.97 7.69
C CYS A 64 1.45 12.08 6.92
N GLN A 65 2.19 12.90 6.19
CA GLN A 65 1.62 13.72 5.11
C GLN A 65 1.69 12.92 3.82
N THR A 66 0.53 12.57 3.30
CA THR A 66 0.41 11.59 2.22
C THR A 66 -0.10 12.27 0.95
N THR A 67 0.60 12.02 -0.15
CA THR A 67 0.18 12.42 -1.49
C THR A 67 0.10 11.19 -2.38
N VAL A 68 -0.96 11.13 -3.20
CA VAL A 68 -1.14 10.10 -4.23
C VAL A 68 -1.21 10.80 -5.58
N ASP A 69 -0.31 10.40 -6.47
CA ASP A 69 -0.14 10.97 -7.80
C ASP A 69 -0.04 9.88 -8.86
N TRP A 70 -0.18 10.30 -10.12
CA TRP A 70 -0.01 9.42 -11.26
C TRP A 70 1.45 9.35 -11.72
N ASP A 71 1.98 8.14 -11.84
CA ASP A 71 3.23 7.85 -12.55
C ASP A 71 2.93 7.00 -13.80
N GLY A 72 2.75 7.66 -14.94
CA GLY A 72 2.25 7.01 -16.15
C GLY A 72 0.85 6.41 -15.93
N ASP A 73 0.75 5.08 -16.01
CA ASP A 73 -0.47 4.31 -15.76
C ASP A 73 -0.57 3.76 -14.32
N LYS A 74 0.43 4.05 -13.48
CA LYS A 74 0.52 3.61 -12.09
C LYS A 74 0.08 4.70 -11.13
N LEU A 75 -0.41 4.29 -9.97
CA LEU A 75 -0.64 5.17 -8.83
C LEU A 75 0.55 5.08 -7.88
N GLN A 76 1.22 6.20 -7.64
CA GLN A 76 2.31 6.29 -6.70
C GLN A 76 1.88 7.10 -5.48
N CYS A 77 2.16 6.56 -4.30
CA CYS A 77 1.93 7.23 -3.04
C CYS A 77 3.25 7.50 -2.32
N VAL A 78 3.37 8.71 -1.80
CA VAL A 78 4.49 9.14 -0.98
C VAL A 78 3.95 9.50 0.40
N GLN A 79 4.47 8.84 1.44
CA GLN A 79 4.09 9.07 2.84
C GLN A 79 5.26 9.76 3.55
N ARG A 80 5.19 11.09 3.65
CA ARG A 80 6.24 11.89 4.30
C ARG A 80 6.02 11.90 5.81
N GLY A 81 7.03 11.46 6.55
CA GLY A 81 6.99 11.40 8.00
C GLY A 81 8.31 10.91 8.58
N GLU A 82 8.25 10.23 9.73
CA GLU A 82 9.42 9.69 10.45
C GLU A 82 10.21 8.68 9.61
N LYS A 83 9.54 7.88 8.78
CA LYS A 83 10.17 6.86 7.95
C LYS A 83 10.49 7.42 6.56
N GLU A 84 11.78 7.59 6.28
CA GLU A 84 12.27 8.05 4.98
C GLU A 84 11.89 7.07 3.85
N GLY A 85 11.53 7.61 2.69
CA GLY A 85 11.20 6.81 1.51
C GLY A 85 9.96 5.92 1.64
N ARG A 86 9.12 6.16 2.67
CA ARG A 86 7.88 5.39 2.88
C ARG A 86 6.88 5.73 1.78
N GLY A 87 6.29 4.68 1.22
CA GLY A 87 5.28 4.84 0.18
C GLY A 87 4.88 3.51 -0.42
N TRP A 88 4.11 3.61 -1.50
CA TRP A 88 3.69 2.44 -2.25
C TRP A 88 3.41 2.79 -3.71
N THR A 89 3.36 1.75 -4.55
CA THR A 89 2.99 1.89 -5.97
C THR A 89 1.97 0.82 -6.33
N HIS A 90 0.85 1.25 -6.88
CA HIS A 90 -0.22 0.42 -7.39
C HIS A 90 -0.21 0.41 -8.93
N TRP A 91 -0.47 -0.76 -9.51
CA TRP A 91 -0.73 -0.89 -10.95
C TRP A 91 -1.73 -2.00 -11.24
N LEU A 92 -2.36 -1.93 -12.41
CA LEU A 92 -3.34 -2.92 -12.87
C LEU A 92 -2.77 -3.78 -13.99
N GLU A 93 -3.00 -5.09 -13.91
CA GLU A 93 -2.75 -6.07 -14.96
C GLU A 93 -4.04 -6.90 -15.17
N GLY A 94 -4.87 -6.50 -16.15
CA GLY A 94 -6.20 -7.08 -16.31
C GLY A 94 -7.07 -6.84 -15.07
N ASN A 95 -7.58 -7.92 -14.47
CA ASN A 95 -8.39 -7.87 -13.24
C ASN A 95 -7.56 -7.95 -11.95
N MET A 96 -6.24 -7.85 -12.06
CA MET A 96 -5.32 -7.95 -10.93
C MET A 96 -4.83 -6.56 -10.53
N LEU A 97 -4.98 -6.24 -9.24
CA LEU A 97 -4.37 -5.10 -8.60
C LEU A 97 -3.05 -5.53 -7.96
N HIS A 98 -1.97 -4.92 -8.41
CA HIS A 98 -0.63 -5.15 -7.89
C HIS A 98 -0.21 -3.99 -6.98
N LEU A 99 0.59 -4.30 -5.96
CA LEU A 99 1.11 -3.34 -5.00
C LEU A 99 2.57 -3.67 -4.68
N THR A 100 3.41 -2.65 -4.64
CA THR A 100 4.73 -2.71 -4.00
C THR A 100 4.81 -1.67 -2.90
N TRP A 101 5.33 -2.07 -1.73
CA TRP A 101 5.63 -1.14 -0.65
C TRP A 101 7.11 -0.80 -0.65
N THR A 102 7.41 0.44 -0.28
CA THR A 102 8.77 0.94 -0.21
C THR A 102 8.98 1.69 1.10
N ILE A 103 10.19 1.55 1.62
CA ILE A 103 10.78 2.39 2.66
C ILE A 103 12.28 2.50 2.36
N ALA A 104 12.96 3.58 2.73
CA ALA A 104 14.37 3.79 2.36
C ALA A 104 15.28 2.63 2.77
N THR A 105 14.97 1.97 3.89
CA THR A 105 15.74 0.84 4.43
C THR A 105 15.35 -0.52 3.88
N TYR A 106 14.25 -0.62 3.12
CA TYR A 106 13.72 -1.89 2.66
C TYR A 106 12.82 -1.75 1.42
N SER A 107 13.06 -2.60 0.43
CA SER A 107 12.20 -2.76 -0.75
C SER A 107 11.98 -4.25 -1.03
N GLY A 108 10.94 -4.56 -1.80
CA GLY A 108 10.66 -5.93 -2.26
C GLY A 108 9.46 -6.63 -1.63
N THR A 109 8.64 -5.93 -0.84
CA THR A 109 7.30 -6.44 -0.50
C THR A 109 6.36 -6.22 -1.67
N THR A 110 5.67 -7.29 -2.07
CA THR A 110 4.67 -7.24 -3.13
C THR A 110 3.34 -7.80 -2.64
N GLY A 111 2.24 -7.34 -3.23
CA GLY A 111 0.91 -7.85 -2.97
C GLY A 111 0.09 -7.88 -4.25
N LYS A 112 -0.80 -8.86 -4.35
CA LYS A 112 -1.72 -9.03 -5.47
C LYS A 112 -3.13 -9.24 -4.94
N TRP A 113 -4.08 -8.51 -5.51
CA TRP A 113 -5.50 -8.69 -5.26
C TRP A 113 -6.25 -8.87 -6.56
N HIS A 114 -7.34 -9.64 -6.52
CA HIS A 114 -8.23 -9.86 -7.66
C HIS A 114 -9.48 -9.01 -7.51
N ASN A 115 -9.88 -8.31 -8.57
CA ASN A 115 -11.14 -7.55 -8.60
C ASN A 115 -12.33 -8.50 -8.74
N SER A 116 -13.35 -8.34 -7.89
CA SER A 116 -14.53 -9.20 -7.87
C SER A 116 -15.61 -8.85 -8.90
N TYR A 117 -15.42 -7.77 -9.66
CA TYR A 117 -16.35 -7.27 -10.67
C TYR A 117 -15.89 -7.60 -12.09
#